data_AF-A0A3B1B488-F1
#
_entry.id   AF-A0A3B1B488-F1
#
_cell.length_a   1.000
_cell.length_b   1.000
_cell.length_c   1.000
_cell.angle_alpha   90.00
_cell.angle_beta   90.00
_cell.angle_gamma   90.00
#
_symmetry.space_group_name_H-M   'P 1'
#
loop_
_entity.id
_entity.type
_entity.pdbx_description
1 polymer ?
#
loop_
_entity_poly.entity_id
_entity_poly.type
_entity_poly.pdbx_seq_one_letter_code
_entity_poly.pdbx_strand_id
1 'polypeptide(L)'
;MASDADKLNLLSFSGKTRILHLSWFAFFLSFLVWFNHAPLLGAMRDSLGLDDQQIKTLLILNVALTIPARIIVGMLVDAFGPRRIFSLLLFTSSFLCFGFAIADSYEQLALMRFLLGFVGAGFVIGIRMI
;
A
#
# COMPACT_ATOMS: atom_id res chain seq x y z
N MET A 1 0.75 10.54 -44.85
CA MET A 1 0.20 11.27 -43.69
C MET A 1 0.63 10.54 -42.45
N ALA A 2 1.72 10.97 -41.81
CA ALA A 2 2.06 10.47 -40.48
C ALA A 2 0.97 10.96 -39.53
N SER A 3 0.28 10.04 -38.86
CA SER A 3 -0.73 10.38 -37.87
C SER A 3 -0.08 11.25 -36.80
N ASP A 4 -0.68 12.39 -36.48
CA ASP A 4 -0.32 13.20 -35.31
C ASP A 4 -0.20 12.26 -34.11
N ALA A 5 1.03 11.97 -33.72
CA ALA A 5 1.31 11.29 -32.48
C ALA A 5 0.78 12.22 -31.39
N ASP A 6 -0.37 11.85 -30.84
CA ASP A 6 -1.08 12.50 -29.75
C ASP A 6 -0.04 13.04 -28.75
N LYS A 7 0.23 14.36 -28.77
CA LYS A 7 1.27 14.97 -27.94
C LYS A 7 0.89 14.69 -26.49
N LEU A 8 1.56 13.72 -25.87
CA LEU A 8 1.35 13.36 -24.47
C LEU A 8 1.74 14.56 -23.60
N ASN A 9 0.74 15.39 -23.27
CA ASN A 9 0.91 16.49 -22.36
C ASN A 9 0.91 15.94 -20.93
N LEU A 10 2.11 15.61 -20.44
CA LEU A 10 2.34 14.99 -19.13
C LEU A 10 1.95 15.90 -17.95
N LEU A 11 1.84 17.21 -18.15
CA LEU A 11 1.44 18.16 -17.11
C LEU A 11 -0.07 18.46 -17.13
N SER A 12 -0.81 17.83 -18.04
CA SER A 12 -2.26 17.96 -18.12
C SER A 12 -2.94 17.13 -17.03
N PHE A 13 -3.82 17.74 -16.24
CA PHE A 13 -4.66 17.02 -15.27
C PHE A 13 -6.04 16.65 -15.84
N SER A 14 -6.11 16.41 -17.16
CA SER A 14 -7.35 16.04 -17.86
C SER A 14 -7.22 14.68 -18.57
N GLY A 15 -8.36 14.01 -18.79
CA GLY A 15 -8.45 12.77 -19.55
C GLY A 15 -7.54 11.65 -19.05
N LYS A 16 -6.76 11.06 -19.96
CA LYS A 16 -5.86 9.93 -19.69
C LYS A 16 -4.71 10.29 -18.74
N THR A 17 -4.15 11.51 -18.85
CA THR A 17 -3.05 11.97 -17.98
C THR A 17 -3.49 12.13 -16.52
N ARG A 18 -4.75 12.52 -16.28
CA ARG A 18 -5.32 12.52 -14.92
C ARG A 18 -5.34 11.12 -14.30
N ILE A 19 -5.79 10.12 -15.07
CA ILE A 19 -5.84 8.73 -14.61
C ILE A 19 -4.43 8.25 -14.29
N LEU A 20 -3.46 8.54 -15.17
CA LEU A 20 -2.05 8.25 -14.91
C LEU A 20 -1.60 8.85 -13.59
N HIS A 21 -1.79 10.17 -13.38
CA HIS A 21 -1.36 10.86 -12.17
C HIS A 21 -1.95 10.28 -10.89
N LEU A 22 -3.25 9.95 -10.90
CA LEU A 22 -3.92 9.35 -9.76
C LEU A 22 -3.44 7.91 -9.51
N SER A 23 -3.26 7.11 -10.56
CA SER A 23 -2.83 5.71 -10.45
C SER A 23 -1.42 5.57 -9.90
N TRP A 24 -0.44 6.32 -10.43
CA TRP A 24 0.94 6.21 -9.95
C TRP A 24 1.06 6.78 -8.53
N PHE A 25 0.33 7.87 -8.21
CA PHE A 25 0.37 8.44 -6.87
C PHE A 25 -0.29 7.52 -5.84
N ALA A 26 -1.43 6.90 -6.17
CA ALA A 26 -2.06 5.88 -5.35
C ALA A 26 -1.10 4.70 -5.10
N PHE A 27 -0.40 4.25 -6.14
CA PHE A 27 0.59 3.19 -6.04
C PHE A 27 1.78 3.59 -5.17
N PHE A 28 2.31 4.80 -5.36
CA PHE A 28 3.36 5.36 -4.52
C PHE A 28 2.93 5.40 -3.05
N LEU A 29 1.72 5.86 -2.77
CA LEU A 29 1.20 5.94 -1.41
C LEU A 29 1.08 4.54 -0.77
N SER A 30 0.60 3.54 -1.51
CA SER A 30 0.62 2.15 -1.03
C SER A 30 2.03 1.69 -0.66
N PHE A 31 3.04 2.01 -1.46
CA PHE A 31 4.42 1.64 -1.12
C PHE A 31 4.93 2.36 0.12
N LEU A 32 4.67 3.65 0.22
CA LEU A 32 5.08 4.46 1.35
C LEU A 32 4.50 3.88 2.64
N VAL A 33 3.22 3.51 2.65
CA VAL A 33 2.57 2.87 3.81
C VAL A 33 3.13 1.48 4.05
N TRP A 34 3.31 0.66 3.01
CA TRP A 34 3.79 -0.71 3.16
C TRP A 34 5.20 -0.78 3.77
N PHE A 35 6.08 0.10 3.31
CA PHE A 35 7.49 0.18 3.74
C PHE A 35 7.76 1.20 4.85
N ASN A 36 6.73 1.78 5.47
CA ASN A 36 6.88 2.79 6.53
C ASN A 36 7.73 2.34 7.72
N HIS A 37 7.81 1.03 7.98
CA HIS A 37 8.59 0.47 9.09
C HIS A 37 10.10 0.67 8.89
N ALA A 38 10.62 0.56 7.66
CA ALA A 38 12.06 0.69 7.41
C ALA A 38 12.64 2.04 7.88
N PRO A 39 12.05 3.21 7.54
CA PRO A 39 12.54 4.50 8.06
C PRO A 39 12.21 4.73 9.54
N LEU A 40 11.18 4.08 10.10
CA LEU A 40 10.73 4.30 11.49
C LEU A 40 11.35 3.32 12.51
N LEU A 41 12.10 2.33 12.05
CA LEU A 41 12.63 1.24 12.87
C LEU A 41 13.44 1.74 14.07
N GLY A 42 14.28 2.77 13.89
CA GLY A 42 15.06 3.36 14.99
C GLY A 42 14.16 3.92 16.10
N ALA A 43 13.19 4.77 15.72
CA ALA A 43 12.25 5.35 16.68
C ALA A 43 11.37 4.30 17.36
N MET A 44 10.98 3.23 16.64
CA MET A 44 10.21 2.11 17.19
C MET A 44 11.03 1.28 18.17
N ARG A 45 12.31 1.04 17.87
CA ARG A 45 13.23 0.33 18.76
C ARG A 45 13.42 1.09 20.06
N ASP A 46 13.60 2.41 19.98
CA ASP A 46 13.85 3.26 21.15
C ASP A 46 12.59 3.45 22.00
N SER A 47 11.41 3.58 21.38
CA SER A 47 10.14 3.81 22.09
C SER A 47 9.58 2.57 22.77
N LEU A 48 9.68 1.40 22.15
CA LEU A 48 9.10 0.14 22.66
C LEU A 48 10.15 -0.84 23.19
N GLY A 49 11.45 -0.49 23.14
CA GLY A 49 12.54 -1.34 23.62
C GLY A 49 12.64 -2.67 22.85
N LEU A 50 12.39 -2.66 21.55
CA LEU A 50 12.27 -3.89 20.74
C LEU A 50 13.61 -4.62 20.62
N ASP A 51 13.57 -5.94 20.83
CA ASP A 51 14.71 -6.81 20.53
C ASP A 51 14.86 -7.06 19.02
N ASP A 52 16.06 -7.41 18.59
CA ASP A 52 16.36 -7.71 17.18
C ASP A 52 15.50 -8.88 16.65
N GLN A 53 15.11 -9.85 17.51
CA GLN A 53 14.20 -10.92 17.13
C GLN A 53 12.78 -10.41 16.86
N GLN A 54 12.28 -9.48 17.67
CA GLN A 54 10.96 -8.87 17.50
C GLN A 54 10.88 -8.06 16.21
N ILE A 55 11.91 -7.28 15.89
CA ILE A 55 11.99 -6.50 14.66
C ILE A 55 11.92 -7.41 13.42
N LYS A 56 12.63 -8.54 13.44
CA LYS A 56 12.58 -9.54 12.36
C LYS A 56 11.18 -10.15 12.22
N THR A 57 10.51 -10.45 13.34
CA THR A 57 9.13 -10.95 13.33
C THR A 57 8.17 -9.93 12.71
N LEU A 58 8.28 -8.64 13.04
CA LEU A 58 7.46 -7.58 12.44
C LEU A 58 7.64 -7.46 10.92
N LEU A 59 8.86 -7.69 10.42
CA LEU A 59 9.17 -7.75 8.99
C LEU A 59 8.47 -8.94 8.31
N ILE A 60 8.54 -10.13 8.91
CA ILE A 60 7.90 -11.35 8.38
C ILE A 60 6.38 -11.21 8.38
N LEU A 61 5.79 -10.71 9.47
CA LEU A 61 4.34 -10.53 9.60
C LEU A 61 3.77 -9.64 8.51
N ASN A 62 4.49 -8.59 8.12
CA ASN A 62 4.06 -7.69 7.07
C ASN A 62 3.94 -8.38 5.70
N VAL A 63 4.83 -9.31 5.40
CA VAL A 63 4.80 -10.07 4.14
C VAL A 63 3.81 -11.24 4.21
N ALA A 64 3.62 -11.83 5.39
CA ALA A 64 2.76 -12.98 5.60
C ALA A 64 1.32 -12.77 5.12
N LEU A 65 0.71 -11.62 5.44
CA LEU A 65 -0.65 -11.30 4.96
C LEU A 65 -0.69 -10.85 3.50
N THR A 66 0.41 -10.33 2.97
CA THR A 66 0.46 -9.78 1.60
C THR A 66 0.11 -10.84 0.55
N ILE A 67 0.63 -12.06 0.70
CA ILE A 67 0.42 -13.16 -0.27
C ILE A 67 -1.07 -13.54 -0.39
N PRO A 68 -1.79 -13.91 0.67
CA PRO A 68 -3.22 -14.22 0.56
C PRO A 68 -4.06 -12.99 0.21
N ALA A 69 -3.69 -11.80 0.71
CA ALA A 69 -4.39 -10.56 0.36
C ALA A 69 -4.39 -10.29 -1.15
N ARG A 70 -3.28 -10.57 -1.84
CA ARG A 70 -3.19 -10.42 -3.30
C ARG A 70 -4.20 -11.29 -4.05
N ILE A 71 -4.44 -12.52 -3.61
CA ILE A 71 -5.41 -13.42 -4.24
C ILE A 71 -6.83 -12.87 -4.05
N ILE A 72 -7.18 -12.48 -2.83
CA ILE A 72 -8.51 -11.95 -2.50
C ILE A 72 -8.76 -10.63 -3.23
N VAL A 73 -7.82 -9.69 -3.16
CA VAL A 73 -7.93 -8.39 -3.84
C VAL A 73 -7.98 -8.57 -5.36
N GLY A 74 -7.24 -9.55 -5.91
CA GLY A 74 -7.35 -9.93 -7.31
C GLY A 74 -8.78 -10.30 -7.69
N MET A 75 -9.41 -11.22 -6.96
CA MET A 75 -10.81 -11.59 -7.22
C MET A 75 -11.76 -10.39 -7.06
N LEU A 76 -11.55 -9.54 -6.06
CA LEU A 76 -12.38 -8.35 -5.85
C LEU A 76 -12.22 -7.31 -6.98
N VAL A 77 -11.02 -7.12 -7.49
CA VAL A 77 -10.79 -6.22 -8.63
C VAL A 77 -11.47 -6.75 -9.89
N ASP A 78 -11.47 -8.07 -10.10
CA ASP A 78 -12.17 -8.69 -11.24
C ASP A 78 -13.69 -8.50 -11.15
N ALA A 79 -14.26 -8.54 -9.94
CA ALA A 79 -15.70 -8.39 -9.72
C ALA A 79 -16.17 -6.92 -9.72
N PHE A 80 -15.43 -6.01 -9.08
CA PHE A 80 -15.88 -4.64 -8.78
C PHE A 80 -15.12 -3.54 -9.53
N GLY A 81 -14.08 -3.91 -10.27
CA GLY A 81 -13.23 -3.03 -11.03
C GLY A 81 -12.10 -2.37 -10.21
N PRO A 82 -10.97 -2.04 -10.86
CA PRO A 82 -9.75 -1.63 -10.17
C PRO A 82 -9.87 -0.27 -9.47
N ARG A 83 -10.60 0.68 -10.06
CA ARG A 83 -10.74 2.04 -9.52
C ARG A 83 -11.37 2.06 -8.11
N ARG A 84 -12.42 1.26 -7.91
CA ARG A 84 -13.13 1.19 -6.62
C ARG A 84 -12.29 0.46 -5.58
N ILE A 85 -11.72 -0.68 -5.96
CA ILE A 85 -10.92 -1.48 -5.03
C ILE A 85 -9.63 -0.77 -4.63
N PHE A 86 -9.01 0.03 -5.51
CA PHE A 86 -7.84 0.84 -5.11
C PHE A 86 -8.21 1.87 -4.05
N SER A 87 -9.32 2.59 -4.26
CA SER A 87 -9.79 3.58 -3.31
C SER A 87 -10.13 2.95 -1.96
N LEU A 88 -10.79 1.79 -1.98
CA LEU A 88 -11.10 1.02 -0.77
C LEU A 88 -9.83 0.55 -0.06
N LEU A 89 -8.84 0.04 -0.80
CA LEU A 89 -7.56 -0.39 -0.25
C LEU A 89 -6.84 0.77 0.44
N LEU A 90 -6.75 1.94 -0.20
CA LEU A 90 -6.10 3.10 0.42
C LEU A 90 -6.86 3.59 1.66
N PHE A 91 -8.20 3.59 1.60
CA PHE A 91 -9.03 4.00 2.73
C PHE A 91 -8.86 3.07 3.94
N THR A 92 -8.96 1.75 3.75
CA THR A 92 -8.76 0.77 4.84
C THR A 92 -7.34 0.83 5.39
N SER A 93 -6.35 1.01 4.51
CA SER A 93 -4.94 1.13 4.87
C SER A 93 -4.64 2.36 5.71
N SER A 94 -5.32 3.48 5.44
CA SER A 94 -5.21 4.69 6.27
C SER A 94 -5.59 4.41 7.72
N PHE A 95 -6.72 3.72 7.93
CA PHE A 95 -7.18 3.36 9.28
C PHE A 95 -6.19 2.42 9.99
N LEU A 96 -5.66 1.41 9.30
CA LEU A 96 -4.64 0.52 9.84
C LEU A 96 -3.33 1.24 10.16
N CYS A 97 -2.95 2.25 9.36
CA CYS A 97 -1.78 3.09 9.60
C CYS A 97 -1.94 3.93 10.88
N PHE A 98 -3.12 4.52 11.10
CA PHE A 98 -3.41 5.21 12.37
C PHE A 98 -3.38 4.25 13.56
N GLY A 99 -3.94 3.04 13.42
CA GLY A 99 -3.87 1.99 14.44
C GLY A 99 -2.43 1.58 14.79
N PHE A 100 -1.55 1.53 13.80
CA PHE A 100 -0.12 1.30 13.99
C PHE A 100 0.58 2.45 14.72
N ALA A 101 0.20 3.70 14.44
CA ALA A 101 0.82 4.89 15.04
C ALA A 101 0.50 5.07 16.53
N ILE A 102 -0.66 4.58 16.99
CA ILE A 102 -1.10 4.64 18.39
C ILE A 102 -0.81 3.35 19.18
N ALA A 103 -0.01 2.43 18.62
CA ALA A 103 0.27 1.16 19.27
C ALA A 103 1.33 1.32 20.37
N ASP A 104 0.92 1.05 21.62
CA ASP A 104 1.79 1.18 22.81
C ASP A 104 2.37 -0.16 23.29
N SER A 105 2.07 -1.27 22.60
CA SER A 105 2.55 -2.61 22.95
C SER A 105 3.04 -3.37 21.74
N TYR A 106 3.99 -4.30 21.96
CA TYR A 106 4.53 -5.15 20.91
C TYR A 106 3.44 -5.98 20.20
N GLU A 107 2.48 -6.53 20.94
CA GLU A 107 1.42 -7.37 20.36
C GLU A 107 0.49 -6.56 19.46
N GLN A 108 0.10 -5.36 19.90
CA GLN A 108 -0.72 -4.46 19.08
C GLN A 108 0.05 -4.01 17.84
N LEU A 109 1.34 -3.68 17.99
CA LEU A 109 2.21 -3.32 16.87
C LEU A 109 2.33 -4.47 15.86
N ALA A 110 2.52 -5.70 16.34
CA ALA A 110 2.62 -6.90 15.52
C ALA A 110 1.32 -7.19 14.76
N LEU A 111 0.16 -7.09 15.43
CA LEU A 111 -1.14 -7.23 14.80
C LEU A 111 -1.37 -6.15 13.74
N MET A 112 -1.14 -4.89 14.07
CA MET A 112 -1.31 -3.78 13.12
C MET A 112 -0.37 -3.95 11.93
N ARG A 113 0.87 -4.39 12.15
CA ARG A 113 1.85 -4.62 11.08
C ARG A 113 1.49 -5.78 10.18
N PHE A 114 0.95 -6.86 10.74
CA PHE A 114 0.38 -7.97 9.99
C PHE A 114 -0.78 -7.49 9.10
N LEU A 115 -1.74 -6.76 9.67
CA LEU A 115 -2.88 -6.20 8.95
C LEU A 115 -2.46 -5.20 7.86
N LEU A 116 -1.48 -4.33 8.15
CA LEU A 116 -0.94 -3.36 7.19
C LEU A 116 -0.32 -4.03 5.96
N GLY A 117 0.08 -5.31 6.07
CA GLY A 117 0.51 -6.13 4.93
C GLY A 117 -0.54 -6.22 3.81
N PHE A 118 -1.82 -5.99 4.12
CA PHE A 118 -2.90 -5.89 3.14
C PHE A 118 -2.63 -4.83 2.05
N VAL A 119 -1.95 -3.73 2.39
CA VAL A 119 -1.53 -2.67 1.45
C VAL A 119 -0.72 -3.23 0.28
N GLY A 120 0.09 -4.28 0.54
CA GLY A 120 0.94 -4.93 -0.46
C GLY A 120 0.15 -5.61 -1.59
N ALA A 121 -1.18 -5.70 -1.48
CA ALA A 121 -2.07 -6.11 -2.56
C ALA A 121 -2.29 -5.00 -3.61
N GLY A 122 -1.87 -3.75 -3.35
CA GLY A 122 -1.96 -2.63 -4.29
C GLY A 122 -1.29 -2.90 -5.64
N PHE A 123 -0.28 -3.79 -5.69
CA PHE A 123 0.32 -4.26 -6.95
C PHE A 123 -0.68 -4.92 -7.89
N VAL A 124 -1.56 -5.77 -7.36
CA VAL A 124 -2.55 -6.50 -8.15
C VAL A 124 -3.57 -5.54 -8.77
N ILE A 125 -3.86 -4.45 -8.07
CA ILE A 125 -4.74 -3.39 -8.57
C ILE A 125 -4.02 -2.54 -9.62
N GLY A 126 -2.77 -2.16 -9.34
CA GLY A 126 -1.96 -1.31 -10.21
C GLY A 126 -1.78 -1.88 -11.61
N ILE A 127 -1.50 -3.18 -11.73
CA ILE A 127 -1.34 -3.85 -13.04
C ILE A 127 -2.63 -3.86 -13.88
N ARG A 128 -3.81 -3.68 -13.27
CA ARG A 128 -5.11 -3.64 -13.96
C ARG A 128 -5.61 -2.22 -14.24
N MET A 129 -4.88 -1.20 -13.80
CA MET A 129 -5.17 0.22 -14.06
C MET A 129 -4.53 0.74 -15.36
N ILE A 130 -3.61 -0.05 -15.94
CA ILE A 130 -2.83 0.23 -17.15
C ILE A 130 -3.44 -0.56 -18.30
#